data_AF-A0AAN2RIE0-F1
#
_entry.id   AF-A0AAN2RIE0-F1
#
_cell.length_a   1.000
_cell.length_b   1.000
_cell.length_c   1.000
_cell.angle_alpha   90.00
_cell.angle_beta   90.00
_cell.angle_gamma   90.00
#
_symmetry.space_group_name_H-M   'P 1'
#
loop_
_entity.id
_entity.type
_entity.pdbx_description
1 polymer ?
#
loop_
_entity_poly.entity_id
_entity_poly.type
_entity_poly.pdbx_seq_one_letter_code
_entity_poly.pdbx_strand_id
1 'polypeptide(L)'
;MEKSKFFHKVIGLLSFCFLLSACTEANAVKPEEDKLFENYIITPVLEVEDYRFVADGNGIVIDWKVTNQDEVEQARREGTDNPVANKNYLIRNVLKLRHRFPDPTIKEMGEDEYHYLDIYDLRTPSLTKKRIDLVEVSLAYLKDENYKVYGAGRFDNLFQIGEYNYTMIHVGKQQGEELKFKNLLLNLDTGLVEGEAPESEPQLTNREYFNLSTYVEGESQLLFMGDGSRKTELYDGSINLRDVDLHAAVILDQEDAEAYTLYEVVDNTIVNQEGIIATEELFMNSGLKFYDHAYLDRVATVDGEDHRITKFEDIATYAKKPEEYDND
;
A
#
# COMPACT_ATOMS: atom_id res chain seq x y z
N MET A 1 84.77 -19.09 -29.31
CA MET A 1 85.71 -18.14 -29.96
C MET A 1 84.86 -17.20 -30.78
N GLU A 2 84.76 -15.90 -30.54
CA GLU A 2 85.65 -14.93 -29.90
C GLU A 2 84.81 -13.83 -29.22
N LYS A 3 85.30 -13.36 -28.06
CA LYS A 3 84.93 -12.09 -27.43
C LYS A 3 85.63 -10.97 -28.26
N SER A 4 85.29 -9.68 -28.27
CA SER A 4 84.95 -8.81 -27.15
C SER A 4 84.87 -7.35 -27.65
N LYS A 5 84.11 -6.52 -26.90
CA LYS A 5 84.37 -5.08 -26.60
C LYS A 5 84.13 -4.06 -27.75
N PHE A 6 83.68 -2.83 -27.52
CA PHE A 6 83.66 -2.00 -26.31
C PHE A 6 82.74 -0.77 -26.52
N PHE A 7 81.88 -0.51 -25.51
CA PHE A 7 81.62 0.79 -24.86
C PHE A 7 81.15 2.01 -25.68
N HIS A 8 79.99 2.58 -25.29
CA HIS A 8 79.95 3.67 -24.30
C HIS A 8 78.52 4.09 -23.89
N LYS A 9 78.30 4.19 -22.56
CA LYS A 9 77.36 5.08 -21.82
C LYS A 9 75.86 4.74 -21.94
N VAL A 10 75.19 4.06 -21.00
CA VAL A 10 74.82 4.48 -19.62
C VAL A 10 75.05 5.95 -19.32
N ILE A 11 73.93 6.68 -19.18
CA ILE A 11 73.64 7.90 -18.39
C ILE A 11 72.62 8.72 -19.21
N GLY A 12 71.41 8.88 -18.67
CA GLY A 12 70.36 9.70 -19.29
C GLY A 12 68.94 9.14 -19.25
N LEU A 13 68.64 8.23 -18.32
CA LEU A 13 67.30 8.16 -17.74
C LEU A 13 67.14 9.45 -16.92
N LEU A 14 65.98 10.11 -17.05
CA LEU A 14 65.59 11.43 -16.50
C LEU A 14 65.82 12.65 -17.43
N SER A 15 64.71 13.39 -17.59
CA SER A 15 64.56 14.70 -18.22
C SER A 15 64.52 14.76 -19.75
N PHE A 16 63.40 14.32 -20.36
CA PHE A 16 62.74 15.10 -21.43
C PHE A 16 61.31 14.64 -21.80
N CYS A 17 60.44 14.31 -20.83
CA CYS A 17 59.01 14.08 -21.09
C CYS A 17 58.09 14.90 -20.18
N PHE A 18 58.49 16.14 -19.90
CA PHE A 18 57.57 17.18 -19.44
C PHE A 18 57.56 18.28 -20.49
N LEU A 19 56.35 18.76 -20.80
CA LEU A 19 56.00 19.85 -21.74
C LEU A 19 55.58 19.40 -23.14
N LEU A 20 54.44 18.71 -23.24
CA LEU A 20 53.38 19.08 -24.19
C LEU A 20 52.00 18.78 -23.54
N SER A 21 51.69 19.59 -22.52
CA SER A 21 50.33 19.84 -22.06
C SER A 21 49.69 20.88 -22.99
N ALA A 22 48.74 20.47 -23.82
CA ALA A 22 47.79 21.37 -24.45
C ALA A 22 46.48 20.61 -24.74
N CYS A 23 45.52 20.82 -23.83
CA CYS A 23 44.08 20.88 -24.01
C CYS A 23 43.47 20.15 -25.22
N THR A 24 42.80 19.04 -24.93
CA THR A 24 41.40 18.83 -25.30
C THR A 24 40.84 17.83 -24.30
N GLU A 25 40.21 18.32 -23.23
CA GLU A 25 39.22 17.54 -22.52
C GLU A 25 38.08 17.30 -23.51
N ALA A 26 38.12 16.16 -24.19
CA ALA A 26 36.95 15.64 -24.83
C ALA A 26 35.93 15.44 -23.71
N ASN A 27 34.87 16.25 -23.72
CA ASN A 27 33.64 15.95 -23.01
C ASN A 27 33.20 14.57 -23.46
N ALA A 28 33.57 13.54 -22.71
CA ALA A 28 32.96 12.24 -22.81
C ALA A 28 31.50 12.46 -22.41
N VAL A 29 30.64 12.63 -23.41
CA VAL A 29 29.20 12.43 -23.24
C VAL A 29 29.07 11.03 -22.67
N LYS A 30 28.69 10.94 -21.39
CA LYS A 30 28.41 9.66 -20.77
C LYS A 30 27.36 8.93 -21.62
N PRO A 31 27.50 7.61 -21.84
CA PRO A 31 26.50 6.86 -22.58
C PRO A 31 25.13 7.07 -21.95
N GLU A 32 24.11 7.25 -22.78
CA GLU A 32 22.72 7.45 -22.36
C GLU A 32 22.17 6.25 -21.53
N GLU A 33 22.87 5.12 -21.56
CA GLU A 33 22.62 3.91 -20.74
C GLU A 33 22.86 4.12 -19.23
N ASP A 34 23.63 5.11 -18.79
CA ASP A 34 23.84 5.38 -17.34
C ASP A 34 22.63 6.09 -16.68
N LYS A 35 21.61 6.49 -17.45
CA LYS A 35 20.34 7.01 -16.89
C LYS A 35 19.38 5.92 -16.41
N LEU A 36 19.67 4.65 -16.71
CA LEU A 36 18.78 3.51 -16.42
C LEU A 36 18.61 3.18 -14.92
N PHE A 37 19.29 3.88 -14.01
CA PHE A 37 19.16 3.64 -12.57
C PHE A 37 19.18 4.93 -11.75
N GLU A 38 18.41 5.94 -12.15
CA GLU A 38 17.89 6.84 -11.12
C GLU A 38 16.99 5.99 -10.21
N ASN A 39 17.42 5.76 -8.96
CA ASN A 39 16.65 4.95 -8.01
C ASN A 39 15.36 5.69 -7.67
N TYR A 40 14.25 5.35 -8.31
CA TYR A 40 12.93 5.83 -7.93
C TYR A 40 12.25 4.82 -7.00
N ILE A 41 11.41 5.33 -6.11
CA ILE A 41 10.30 4.59 -5.51
C ILE A 41 9.13 4.79 -6.45
N ILE A 42 8.62 3.72 -7.04
CA ILE A 42 7.55 3.74 -8.03
C ILE A 42 6.45 2.78 -7.59
N THR A 43 5.20 3.24 -7.64
CA THR A 43 4.03 2.37 -7.62
C THR A 43 3.50 2.19 -9.04
N PRO A 44 3.28 0.95 -9.52
CA PRO A 44 2.66 0.68 -10.80
C PRO A 44 1.32 1.40 -11.01
N VAL A 45 1.15 1.99 -12.19
CA VAL A 45 -0.16 2.47 -12.62
C VAL A 45 -0.99 1.28 -13.11
N LEU A 46 -2.08 0.97 -12.40
CA LEU A 46 -3.03 -0.06 -12.79
C LEU A 46 -4.39 0.54 -13.12
N GLU A 47 -5.10 -0.11 -14.04
CA GLU A 47 -6.50 0.16 -14.36
C GLU A 47 -7.33 -1.09 -14.06
N VAL A 48 -8.62 -0.94 -13.80
CA VAL A 48 -9.52 -2.09 -13.64
C VAL A 48 -9.73 -2.75 -15.00
N GLU A 49 -9.39 -4.02 -15.13
CA GLU A 49 -9.68 -4.84 -16.31
C GLU A 49 -11.07 -5.46 -16.20
N ASP A 50 -11.31 -6.16 -15.09
CA ASP A 50 -12.60 -6.76 -14.74
C ASP A 50 -12.80 -6.73 -13.22
N TYR A 51 -14.04 -6.86 -12.77
CA TYR A 51 -14.35 -6.91 -11.34
C TYR A 51 -15.70 -7.55 -11.06
N ARG A 52 -15.87 -8.00 -9.81
CA ARG A 52 -17.12 -8.55 -9.32
C ARG A 52 -17.28 -8.38 -7.83
N PHE A 53 -18.42 -7.81 -7.42
CA PHE A 53 -18.83 -7.82 -6.03
C PHE A 53 -19.27 -9.22 -5.60
N VAL A 54 -18.92 -9.60 -4.38
CA VAL A 54 -19.22 -10.89 -3.73
C VAL A 54 -19.78 -10.67 -2.33
N ALA A 55 -20.27 -11.73 -1.69
CA ALA A 55 -20.83 -11.68 -0.33
C ALA A 55 -21.85 -10.55 -0.13
N ASP A 56 -22.83 -10.44 -1.04
CA ASP A 56 -23.85 -9.39 -1.05
C ASP A 56 -23.30 -7.95 -1.00
N GLY A 57 -22.14 -7.74 -1.65
CA GLY A 57 -21.47 -6.44 -1.73
C GLY A 57 -20.56 -6.13 -0.53
N ASN A 58 -20.25 -7.11 0.31
CA ASN A 58 -19.26 -6.98 1.39
C ASN A 58 -17.85 -7.41 0.96
N GLY A 59 -17.68 -7.84 -0.29
CA GLY A 59 -16.38 -8.08 -0.89
C GLY A 59 -16.36 -7.69 -2.37
N ILE A 60 -15.18 -7.50 -2.92
CA ILE A 60 -14.97 -7.30 -4.36
C ILE A 60 -13.72 -8.04 -4.82
N VAL A 61 -13.81 -8.75 -5.95
CA VAL A 61 -12.68 -9.31 -6.70
C VAL A 61 -12.40 -8.37 -7.86
N ILE A 62 -11.15 -8.01 -8.09
CA ILE A 62 -10.71 -7.09 -9.14
C ILE A 62 -9.53 -7.72 -9.88
N ASP A 63 -9.60 -7.75 -11.21
CA ASP A 63 -8.45 -7.98 -12.06
C ASP A 63 -7.85 -6.64 -12.51
N TRP A 64 -6.56 -6.48 -12.29
CA TRP A 64 -5.85 -5.25 -12.59
C TRP A 64 -5.08 -5.37 -13.90
N LYS A 65 -5.24 -4.36 -14.76
CA LYS A 65 -4.41 -4.19 -15.94
C LYS A 65 -3.20 -3.33 -15.63
N VAL A 66 -2.01 -3.90 -15.72
CA VAL A 66 -0.76 -3.13 -15.72
C VAL A 66 -0.69 -2.26 -16.97
N THR A 67 -0.60 -0.94 -16.79
CA THR A 67 -0.59 0.01 -17.92
C THR A 67 0.81 0.47 -18.34
N ASN A 68 1.82 0.26 -17.50
CA ASN A 68 3.20 0.66 -17.78
C ASN A 68 4.20 -0.37 -17.27
N GLN A 69 4.54 -1.35 -18.11
CA GLN A 69 5.42 -2.46 -17.76
C GLN A 69 6.83 -1.99 -17.36
N ASP A 70 7.36 -0.95 -18.02
CA ASP A 70 8.69 -0.41 -17.74
C ASP A 70 8.78 0.16 -16.30
N GLU A 71 7.69 0.77 -15.82
CA GLU A 71 7.59 1.24 -14.43
C GLU A 71 7.40 0.09 -13.43
N VAL A 72 6.80 -1.04 -13.83
CA VAL A 72 6.72 -2.25 -12.99
C VAL A 72 8.09 -2.91 -12.84
N GLU A 73 8.88 -2.97 -13.91
CA GLU A 73 10.23 -3.54 -13.88
C GLU A 73 11.20 -2.67 -13.06
N GLN A 74 10.99 -1.35 -13.04
CA GLN A 74 11.77 -0.39 -12.24
C GLN A 74 11.24 -0.21 -10.82
N ALA A 75 9.96 -0.48 -10.58
CA ALA A 75 9.40 -0.52 -9.25
C ALA A 75 10.17 -1.57 -8.46
N ARG A 76 11.02 -1.11 -7.54
CA ARG A 76 11.41 -1.98 -6.44
C ARG A 76 10.09 -2.48 -5.85
N ARG A 77 9.91 -3.79 -5.75
CA ARG A 77 8.84 -4.44 -4.97
C ARG A 77 8.80 -4.01 -3.48
N GLU A 78 9.57 -3.00 -3.10
CA GLU A 78 9.57 -2.29 -1.82
C GLU A 78 8.61 -1.06 -1.84
N GLY A 79 7.90 -0.81 -2.95
CA GLY A 79 6.94 0.28 -3.11
C GLY A 79 5.62 0.05 -2.36
N THR A 80 5.17 1.07 -1.64
CA THR A 80 3.98 1.11 -0.77
C THR A 80 2.67 1.17 -1.56
N ASP A 81 2.39 0.17 -2.40
CA ASP A 81 1.02 -0.04 -2.89
C ASP A 81 0.23 -0.76 -1.81
N ASN A 82 -0.46 0.02 -1.00
CA ASN A 82 -1.36 -0.45 0.02
C ASN A 82 -2.77 0.00 -0.40
N PRO A 83 -3.43 -0.74 -1.31
CA PRO A 83 -4.82 -0.50 -1.64
C PRO A 83 -5.66 -0.61 -0.37
N VAL A 84 -6.56 0.35 -0.15
CA VAL A 84 -7.51 0.31 0.98
C VAL A 84 -8.91 0.44 0.42
N ALA A 85 -9.82 -0.38 0.92
CA ALA A 85 -11.20 -0.40 0.45
C ALA A 85 -12.18 -0.42 1.62
N ASN A 86 -13.30 0.27 1.43
CA ASN A 86 -14.48 0.20 2.28
C ASN A 86 -15.70 0.03 1.36
N LYS A 87 -16.90 -0.01 1.92
CA LYS A 87 -18.13 -0.21 1.12
C LYS A 87 -18.39 0.85 0.04
N ASN A 88 -17.82 2.04 0.20
CA ASN A 88 -18.07 3.18 -0.69
C ASN A 88 -16.92 3.41 -1.68
N TYR A 89 -15.67 3.12 -1.29
CA TYR A 89 -14.48 3.50 -2.05
C TYR A 89 -13.37 2.46 -1.96
N LEU A 90 -12.61 2.36 -3.05
CA LEU A 90 -11.27 1.76 -3.07
C LEU A 90 -10.26 2.84 -3.46
N ILE A 91 -9.18 2.97 -2.70
CA ILE A 91 -8.13 3.96 -2.94
C ILE A 91 -6.77 3.31 -3.11
N ARG A 92 -5.93 3.86 -3.99
CA ARG A 92 -4.56 3.40 -4.26
C ARG A 92 -3.59 4.57 -4.38
N ASN A 93 -2.46 4.49 -3.67
CA ASN A 93 -1.40 5.48 -3.78
C ASN A 93 -0.56 5.19 -5.02
N VAL A 94 -0.45 6.16 -5.93
CA VAL A 94 0.32 6.05 -7.16
C VAL A 94 1.41 7.10 -7.13
N LEU A 95 2.66 6.69 -6.90
CA LEU A 95 3.75 7.63 -6.68
C LEU A 95 4.97 7.30 -7.52
N LYS A 96 5.74 8.34 -7.83
CA LYS A 96 7.08 8.26 -8.41
C LYS A 96 7.92 9.30 -7.70
N LEU A 97 8.83 8.86 -6.85
CA LEU A 97 9.71 9.73 -6.06
C LEU A 97 11.15 9.27 -6.21
N ARG A 98 12.09 10.20 -6.42
CA ARG A 98 13.51 9.89 -6.39
C ARG A 98 13.88 9.45 -4.99
N HIS A 99 14.43 8.24 -4.86
CA HIS A 99 14.89 7.69 -3.60
C HIS A 99 16.03 8.54 -3.05
N ARG A 100 15.73 9.28 -1.99
CA ARG A 100 16.64 10.16 -1.27
C ARG A 100 16.41 9.94 0.22
N PHE A 101 17.45 10.08 1.05
CA PHE A 101 17.28 10.02 2.51
C PHE A 101 17.67 11.37 3.14
N PRO A 102 16.72 12.09 3.76
CA PRO A 102 15.27 11.81 3.78
C PRO A 102 14.62 11.95 2.39
N ASP A 103 13.44 11.34 2.21
CA ASP A 103 12.63 11.54 0.99
C ASP A 103 12.27 13.01 0.81
N PRO A 104 12.02 13.48 -0.43
CA PRO A 104 11.86 14.91 -0.71
C PRO A 104 10.64 15.52 -0.03
N THR A 105 10.83 16.77 0.41
CA THR A 105 9.71 17.70 0.65
C THR A 105 9.09 18.15 -0.68
N ILE A 106 7.90 18.75 -0.63
CA ILE A 106 7.20 19.28 -1.83
C ILE A 106 8.12 20.20 -2.65
N LYS A 107 8.90 21.05 -1.97
CA LYS A 107 9.88 21.95 -2.60
C LYS A 107 10.99 21.22 -3.38
N GLU A 108 11.37 20.03 -2.95
CA GLU A 108 12.52 19.28 -3.46
C GLU A 108 12.14 18.27 -4.54
N MET A 109 10.84 18.13 -4.83
CA MET A 109 10.33 17.29 -5.91
C MET A 109 10.68 17.90 -7.28
N GLY A 110 11.20 17.06 -8.18
CA GLY A 110 11.41 17.37 -9.58
C GLY A 110 10.11 17.35 -10.38
N GLU A 111 10.17 17.83 -11.63
CA GLU A 111 8.99 17.93 -12.52
C GLU A 111 8.39 16.56 -12.90
N ASP A 112 9.17 15.48 -12.80
CA ASP A 112 8.77 14.12 -13.12
C ASP A 112 8.37 13.28 -11.88
N GLU A 113 8.43 13.87 -10.68
CA GLU A 113 8.03 13.23 -9.42
C GLU A 113 6.58 13.58 -9.08
N TYR A 114 5.82 12.61 -8.58
CA TYR A 114 4.41 12.79 -8.23
C TYR A 114 3.99 11.87 -7.07
N HIS A 115 2.90 12.27 -6.41
CA HIS A 115 2.18 11.42 -5.46
C HIS A 115 0.68 11.62 -5.66
N TYR A 116 0.05 10.64 -6.30
CA TYR A 116 -1.36 10.63 -6.62
C TYR A 116 -2.14 9.65 -5.75
N LEU A 117 -3.43 9.90 -5.63
CA LEU A 117 -4.41 8.95 -5.09
C LEU A 117 -5.42 8.62 -6.18
N ASP A 118 -5.43 7.37 -6.62
CA ASP A 118 -6.51 6.82 -7.43
C ASP A 118 -7.66 6.42 -6.51
N ILE A 119 -8.87 6.83 -6.86
CA ILE A 119 -10.11 6.61 -6.10
C ILE A 119 -11.12 5.99 -7.03
N TYR A 120 -11.60 4.80 -6.68
CA TYR A 120 -12.67 4.08 -7.37
C TYR A 120 -13.94 4.18 -6.53
N ASP A 121 -15.02 4.72 -7.12
CA ASP A 121 -16.33 4.79 -6.46
C ASP A 121 -17.06 3.44 -6.58
N LEU A 122 -17.21 2.76 -5.44
CA LEU A 122 -17.84 1.44 -5.34
C LEU A 122 -19.36 1.52 -5.13
N ARG A 123 -19.91 2.72 -4.89
CA ARG A 123 -21.36 2.92 -4.69
C ARG A 123 -22.14 2.83 -5.99
N THR A 124 -21.44 2.92 -7.11
CA THR A 124 -22.05 2.81 -8.45
C THR A 124 -21.67 1.47 -9.08
N PRO A 125 -22.52 0.92 -9.96
CA PRO A 125 -22.21 -0.33 -10.65
C PRO A 125 -20.95 -0.26 -11.53
N SER A 126 -20.46 0.94 -11.86
CA SER A 126 -19.25 1.18 -12.66
C SER A 126 -18.10 1.65 -11.75
N LEU A 127 -16.96 0.95 -11.74
CA LEU A 127 -15.76 1.39 -11.01
C LEU A 127 -15.11 2.61 -11.70
N THR A 128 -15.75 3.76 -11.56
CA THR A 128 -15.24 5.02 -12.14
C THR A 128 -14.08 5.51 -11.31
N LYS A 129 -12.95 5.75 -11.98
CA LYS A 129 -11.74 6.28 -11.36
C LYS A 129 -11.70 7.80 -11.35
N LYS A 130 -11.35 8.37 -10.21
CA LYS A 130 -10.93 9.76 -10.01
C LYS A 130 -9.49 9.75 -9.51
N ARG A 131 -8.63 10.63 -10.03
CA ARG A 131 -7.25 10.81 -9.56
C ARG A 131 -7.11 12.16 -8.86
N ILE A 132 -6.48 12.17 -7.69
CA ILE A 132 -6.17 13.38 -6.93
C ILE A 132 -4.65 13.54 -6.82
N ASP A 133 -4.16 14.76 -7.04
CA ASP A 133 -2.79 15.12 -6.73
C ASP A 133 -2.64 15.45 -5.24
N LEU A 134 -2.03 14.53 -4.47
CA LEU A 134 -1.86 14.68 -3.03
C LEU A 134 -0.89 15.82 -2.69
N VAL A 135 0.08 16.12 -3.55
CA VAL A 135 1.02 17.23 -3.38
C VAL A 135 0.30 18.55 -3.55
N GLU A 136 -0.49 18.68 -4.62
CA GLU A 136 -1.25 19.90 -4.91
C GLU A 136 -2.24 20.22 -3.80
N VAL A 137 -3.10 19.26 -3.41
CA VAL A 137 -4.13 19.50 -2.38
C VAL A 137 -3.53 19.75 -1.00
N SER A 138 -2.41 19.08 -0.67
CA SER A 138 -1.69 19.32 0.59
C SER A 138 -1.06 20.71 0.61
N LEU A 139 -0.38 21.12 -0.46
CA LEU A 139 0.22 22.46 -0.57
C LEU A 139 -0.85 23.56 -0.53
N ALA A 140 -1.98 23.33 -1.20
CA ALA A 140 -3.10 24.25 -1.21
C ALA A 140 -3.66 24.48 0.20
N TYR A 141 -3.70 23.46 1.05
CA TYR A 141 -4.15 23.59 2.43
C TYR A 141 -3.05 24.16 3.37
N LEU A 142 -1.86 23.56 3.36
CA LEU A 142 -0.77 23.86 4.30
C LEU A 142 -0.12 25.23 4.05
N LYS A 143 -0.09 25.70 2.80
CA LYS A 143 0.66 26.88 2.35
C LYS A 143 2.15 26.84 2.74
N ASP A 144 2.72 25.64 2.81
CA ASP A 144 4.11 25.40 3.20
C ASP A 144 4.70 24.23 2.40
N GLU A 145 5.67 24.54 1.54
CA GLU A 145 6.35 23.59 0.65
C GLU A 145 7.42 22.74 1.36
N ASN A 146 7.70 22.99 2.65
CA ASN A 146 8.69 22.21 3.41
C ASN A 146 8.08 20.93 4.02
N TYR A 147 6.80 20.65 3.78
CA TYR A 147 6.19 19.37 4.14
C TYR A 147 6.55 18.30 3.10
N LYS A 148 6.70 17.07 3.57
CA LYS A 148 6.69 15.84 2.79
C LYS A 148 5.28 15.23 2.85
N VAL A 149 4.82 14.68 1.73
CA VAL A 149 3.58 13.89 1.64
C VAL A 149 3.92 12.40 1.68
N TYR A 150 3.41 11.69 2.69
CA TYR A 150 3.66 10.27 2.90
C TYR A 150 2.59 9.37 2.25
N GLY A 151 1.51 9.96 1.73
CA GLY A 151 0.40 9.25 1.10
C GLY A 151 -0.90 9.36 1.89
N ALA A 152 -1.92 8.66 1.43
CA ALA A 152 -3.24 8.63 2.05
C ALA A 152 -3.70 7.20 2.35
N GLY A 153 -4.67 7.07 3.26
CA GLY A 153 -5.31 5.78 3.55
C GLY A 153 -4.49 4.80 4.38
N ARG A 154 -3.36 5.22 4.96
CA ARG A 154 -2.57 4.33 5.83
C ARG A 154 -3.41 3.88 7.04
N PHE A 155 -3.24 2.64 7.49
CA PHE A 155 -3.94 2.06 8.66
C PHE A 155 -5.47 2.05 8.51
N ASP A 156 -5.97 1.68 7.34
CA ASP A 156 -7.41 1.50 7.08
C ASP A 156 -8.28 2.74 7.35
N ASN A 157 -7.70 3.93 7.19
CA ASN A 157 -8.37 5.22 7.42
C ASN A 157 -9.34 5.60 6.28
N LEU A 158 -10.30 4.72 5.97
CA LEU A 158 -11.46 5.00 5.12
C LEU A 158 -12.74 4.98 5.96
N PHE A 159 -13.29 6.14 6.26
CA PHE A 159 -14.40 6.27 7.19
C PHE A 159 -15.42 7.32 6.75
N GLN A 160 -16.61 7.21 7.33
CA GLN A 160 -17.70 8.14 7.12
C GLN A 160 -17.93 8.99 8.37
N ILE A 161 -18.08 10.31 8.17
CA ILE A 161 -18.56 11.25 9.20
C ILE A 161 -19.86 11.86 8.67
N GLY A 162 -20.98 11.54 9.31
CA GLY A 162 -22.29 11.92 8.78
C GLY A 162 -22.54 11.30 7.40
N GLU A 163 -22.71 12.11 6.36
CA GLU A 163 -22.96 11.64 4.98
C GLU A 163 -21.70 11.69 4.08
N TYR A 164 -20.57 12.13 4.63
CA TYR A 164 -19.35 12.39 3.84
C TYR A 164 -18.29 11.34 4.11
N ASN A 165 -17.55 11.00 3.06
CA ASN A 165 -16.51 9.97 3.08
C ASN A 165 -15.13 10.60 3.08
N TYR A 166 -14.27 10.08 3.94
CA TYR A 166 -12.97 10.67 4.19
C TYR A 166 -11.86 9.65 4.20
N THR A 167 -10.67 10.16 3.91
CA THR A 167 -9.40 9.53 4.29
C THR A 167 -8.45 10.56 4.88
N MET A 168 -7.33 10.09 5.44
CA MET A 168 -6.28 10.96 5.97
C MET A 168 -5.07 10.97 5.04
N ILE A 169 -4.57 12.16 4.70
CA ILE A 169 -3.26 12.35 4.09
C ILE A 169 -2.24 12.58 5.20
N HIS A 170 -1.22 11.74 5.28
CA HIS A 170 -0.14 11.89 6.24
C HIS A 170 0.94 12.81 5.68
N VAL A 171 1.22 13.90 6.39
CA VAL A 171 2.28 14.85 6.01
C VAL A 171 3.22 15.08 7.19
N GLY A 172 4.48 15.40 6.90
CA GLY A 172 5.45 15.70 7.96
C GLY A 172 6.56 16.63 7.52
N LYS A 173 7.14 17.36 8.46
CA LYS A 173 8.31 18.23 8.21
C LYS A 173 9.28 18.24 9.38
N GLN A 174 10.55 18.42 9.06
CA GLN A 174 11.60 18.58 10.06
C GLN A 174 11.45 19.94 10.77
N GLN A 175 11.48 19.95 12.10
CA GLN A 175 11.54 21.15 12.93
C GLN A 175 12.66 20.98 13.97
N GLY A 176 13.85 21.48 13.65
CA GLY A 176 15.03 21.24 14.48
C GLY A 176 15.45 19.77 14.40
N GLU A 177 15.54 19.10 15.56
CA GLU A 177 15.86 17.67 15.65
C GLU A 177 14.60 16.77 15.58
N GLU A 178 13.39 17.35 15.66
CA GLU A 178 12.13 16.60 15.69
C GLU A 178 11.43 16.58 14.32
N LEU A 179 10.79 15.44 14.00
CA LEU A 179 9.88 15.32 12.88
C LEU A 179 8.46 15.55 13.37
N LYS A 180 7.76 16.54 12.81
CA LYS A 180 6.35 16.82 13.16
C LYS A 180 5.42 16.32 12.07
N PHE A 181 4.43 15.53 12.48
CA PHE A 181 3.39 15.00 11.60
C PHE A 181 2.08 15.77 11.72
N LYS A 182 1.29 15.69 10.66
CA LYS A 182 -0.12 16.10 10.62
C LYS A 182 -0.90 15.11 9.77
N ASN A 183 -2.17 14.92 10.12
CA ASN A 183 -3.13 14.19 9.32
C ASN A 183 -4.11 15.19 8.70
N LEU A 184 -4.14 15.29 7.37
CA LEU A 184 -5.07 16.16 6.67
C LEU A 184 -6.31 15.36 6.28
N LEU A 185 -7.49 15.88 6.59
CA LEU A 185 -8.77 15.22 6.30
C LEU A 185 -9.16 15.48 4.84
N LEU A 186 -8.98 14.47 3.97
CA LEU A 186 -9.32 14.51 2.56
C LEU A 186 -10.74 13.97 2.35
N ASN A 187 -11.63 14.80 1.83
CA ASN A 187 -12.96 14.38 1.42
C ASN A 187 -12.89 13.66 0.06
N LEU A 188 -13.35 12.42 -0.01
CA LEU A 188 -13.24 11.58 -1.21
C LEU A 188 -14.20 12.03 -2.32
N ASP A 189 -15.38 12.52 -1.93
CA ASP A 189 -16.38 13.05 -2.86
C ASP A 189 -15.87 14.33 -3.53
N THR A 190 -15.43 15.32 -2.75
CA THR A 190 -14.99 16.64 -3.27
C THR A 190 -13.55 16.62 -3.77
N GLY A 191 -12.70 15.78 -3.20
CA GLY A 191 -11.26 15.73 -3.46
C GLY A 191 -10.46 16.88 -2.83
N LEU A 192 -11.03 17.54 -1.82
CA LEU A 192 -10.41 18.66 -1.13
C LEU A 192 -10.05 18.30 0.31
N VAL A 193 -9.02 18.95 0.84
CA VAL A 193 -8.70 18.90 2.28
C VAL A 193 -9.65 19.85 3.02
N GLU A 194 -10.41 19.30 3.97
CA GLU A 194 -11.45 20.03 4.71
C GLU A 194 -11.06 20.31 6.18
N GLY A 195 -9.91 19.80 6.63
CA GLY A 195 -9.41 20.04 7.98
C GLY A 195 -8.17 19.22 8.35
N GLU A 196 -7.86 19.21 9.63
CA GLU A 196 -6.85 18.33 10.24
C GLU A 196 -7.55 17.31 11.14
N ALA A 197 -7.07 16.07 11.11
CA ALA A 197 -7.43 15.01 12.04
C ALA A 197 -6.36 14.87 13.13
N PRO A 198 -6.71 14.39 14.33
CA PRO A 198 -5.72 14.07 15.35
C PRO A 198 -4.73 13.01 14.84
N GLU A 199 -3.54 12.97 15.45
CA GLU A 199 -2.50 11.99 15.12
C GLU A 199 -2.87 10.56 15.53
N SER A 200 -3.81 10.42 16.46
CA SER A 200 -4.32 9.12 16.94
C SER A 200 -5.25 8.47 15.91
N GLU A 201 -5.06 7.17 15.68
CA GLU A 201 -6.03 6.34 14.97
C GLU A 201 -7.40 6.40 15.68
N PRO A 202 -8.51 6.50 14.93
CA PRO A 202 -9.82 6.42 15.54
C PRO A 202 -10.00 5.06 16.20
N GLN A 203 -10.40 5.05 17.48
CA GLN A 203 -10.77 3.81 18.16
C GLN A 203 -12.07 3.28 17.54
N LEU A 204 -11.95 2.22 16.75
CA LEU A 204 -13.09 1.58 16.10
C LEU A 204 -13.88 0.75 17.12
N THR A 205 -15.17 1.05 17.25
CA THR A 205 -16.14 0.21 17.93
C THR A 205 -16.43 -1.03 17.07
N ASN A 206 -16.56 -2.16 17.75
CA ASN A 206 -16.68 -3.50 17.17
C ASN A 206 -15.41 -4.03 16.49
N ARG A 207 -14.20 -3.55 16.81
CA ARG A 207 -12.94 -4.01 16.17
C ARG A 207 -12.58 -5.46 16.51
N GLU A 208 -13.19 -6.05 17.54
CA GLU A 208 -12.87 -7.39 18.03
C GLU A 208 -13.00 -8.50 16.97
N TYR A 209 -13.83 -8.34 15.93
CA TYR A 209 -13.95 -9.34 14.89
C TYR A 209 -12.68 -9.44 14.02
N PHE A 210 -11.86 -8.39 13.95
CA PHE A 210 -10.57 -8.45 13.24
C PHE A 210 -9.58 -9.37 13.96
N ASN A 211 -9.82 -9.64 15.25
CA ASN A 211 -9.00 -10.56 16.05
C ASN A 211 -9.53 -12.00 15.99
N LEU A 212 -10.58 -12.27 15.20
CA LEU A 212 -11.02 -13.62 14.91
C LEU A 212 -9.98 -14.26 13.99
N SER A 213 -9.23 -15.21 14.54
CA SER A 213 -8.28 -15.98 13.76
C SER A 213 -8.97 -17.23 13.20
N THR A 214 -8.94 -17.36 11.89
CA THR A 214 -9.19 -18.61 11.15
C THR A 214 -7.95 -19.05 10.36
N TYR A 215 -6.97 -18.15 10.22
CA TYR A 215 -5.81 -18.26 9.32
C TYR A 215 -4.84 -19.38 9.72
N VAL A 216 -4.71 -19.69 11.01
CA VAL A 216 -3.69 -20.61 11.52
C VAL A 216 -4.08 -22.10 11.36
N GLU A 217 -5.37 -22.43 11.24
CA GLU A 217 -5.84 -23.83 11.21
C GLU A 217 -6.86 -24.15 10.10
N GLY A 218 -7.21 -23.19 9.23
CA GLY A 218 -8.18 -23.35 8.14
C GLY A 218 -7.91 -22.45 6.93
N GLU A 219 -6.63 -22.11 6.74
CA GLU A 219 -5.96 -21.32 5.68
C GLU A 219 -6.91 -20.70 4.64
N SER A 220 -7.37 -19.47 4.91
CA SER A 220 -7.80 -18.58 3.83
C SER A 220 -6.66 -18.46 2.82
N GLN A 221 -6.96 -18.63 1.53
CA GLN A 221 -5.94 -18.50 0.49
C GLN A 221 -5.67 -17.03 0.12
N LEU A 222 -6.33 -16.09 0.80
CA LEU A 222 -6.07 -14.65 0.73
C LEU A 222 -5.69 -14.09 2.12
N LEU A 223 -4.83 -13.09 2.12
CA LEU A 223 -4.49 -12.32 3.32
C LEU A 223 -5.36 -11.06 3.41
N PHE A 224 -6.37 -11.10 4.28
CA PHE A 224 -7.22 -9.93 4.57
C PHE A 224 -6.77 -9.14 5.80
N MET A 225 -5.85 -9.66 6.61
CA MET A 225 -5.29 -8.95 7.77
C MET A 225 -4.11 -8.07 7.35
N GLY A 226 -4.26 -6.75 7.55
CA GLY A 226 -3.25 -5.74 7.23
C GLY A 226 -3.56 -4.95 5.96
N ASP A 227 -2.55 -4.24 5.46
CA ASP A 227 -2.67 -3.33 4.32
C ASP A 227 -2.98 -4.08 2.99
N GLY A 228 -4.26 -4.28 2.70
CA GLY A 228 -4.77 -4.68 1.39
C GLY A 228 -4.84 -6.19 1.12
N SER A 229 -5.48 -6.53 -0.01
CA SER A 229 -5.57 -7.90 -0.50
C SER A 229 -4.24 -8.38 -1.04
N ARG A 230 -3.84 -9.61 -0.67
CA ARG A 230 -2.79 -10.33 -1.39
C ARG A 230 -3.20 -11.77 -1.60
N LYS A 231 -3.26 -12.18 -2.87
CA LYS A 231 -3.33 -13.58 -3.24
C LYS A 231 -2.08 -14.28 -2.69
N THR A 232 -2.30 -15.23 -1.79
CA THR A 232 -1.17 -15.91 -1.12
C THR A 232 -0.50 -16.88 -2.08
N GLU A 233 0.72 -17.30 -1.75
CA GLU A 233 1.41 -18.38 -2.46
C GLU A 233 0.68 -19.73 -2.37
N LEU A 234 -0.27 -19.86 -1.44
CA LEU A 234 -1.11 -21.04 -1.26
C LEU A 234 -2.32 -21.05 -2.19
N TYR A 235 -2.57 -19.96 -2.94
CA TYR A 235 -3.69 -19.91 -3.86
C TYR A 235 -3.55 -20.93 -4.99
N ASP A 236 -4.39 -21.96 -4.95
CA ASP A 236 -4.46 -23.02 -5.98
C ASP A 236 -5.82 -23.07 -6.69
N GLY A 237 -6.73 -22.16 -6.30
CA GLY A 237 -8.10 -22.08 -6.80
C GLY A 237 -9.09 -23.00 -6.07
N SER A 238 -8.65 -23.80 -5.11
CA SER A 238 -9.51 -24.70 -4.32
C SER A 238 -10.18 -23.95 -3.15
N ILE A 239 -10.94 -22.91 -3.46
CA ILE A 239 -11.67 -22.08 -2.47
C ILE A 239 -13.20 -22.18 -2.63
N ASN A 240 -13.93 -21.85 -1.57
CA ASN A 240 -15.39 -21.83 -1.56
C ASN A 240 -16.01 -20.91 -2.63
N LEU A 241 -15.36 -19.79 -2.97
CA LEU A 241 -15.83 -18.82 -3.95
C LEU A 241 -16.16 -19.50 -5.29
N ARG A 242 -15.38 -20.51 -5.69
CA ARG A 242 -15.57 -21.20 -6.97
C ARG A 242 -16.90 -21.95 -7.06
N ASP A 243 -17.41 -22.43 -5.93
CA ASP A 243 -18.70 -23.12 -5.84
C ASP A 243 -19.88 -22.15 -5.73
N VAL A 244 -19.66 -20.98 -5.13
CA VAL A 244 -20.69 -19.95 -4.88
C VAL A 244 -20.84 -18.99 -6.06
N ASP A 245 -19.72 -18.57 -6.64
CA ASP A 245 -19.64 -17.60 -7.73
C ASP A 245 -18.46 -17.88 -8.66
N LEU A 246 -18.69 -18.77 -9.62
CA LEU A 246 -17.68 -19.17 -10.62
C LEU A 246 -17.12 -17.98 -11.41
N HIS A 247 -17.92 -16.95 -11.68
CA HIS A 247 -17.43 -15.79 -12.44
C HIS A 247 -16.41 -14.99 -11.63
N ALA A 248 -16.68 -14.75 -10.35
CA ALA A 248 -15.73 -14.08 -9.47
C ALA A 248 -14.43 -14.88 -9.33
N ALA A 249 -14.54 -16.21 -9.24
CA ALA A 249 -13.37 -17.09 -9.20
C ALA A 249 -12.52 -17.03 -10.50
N VAL A 250 -13.15 -16.92 -11.67
CA VAL A 250 -12.44 -16.76 -12.95
C VAL A 250 -11.68 -15.43 -13.04
N ILE A 251 -12.24 -14.35 -12.49
CA ILE A 251 -11.53 -13.07 -12.35
C ILE A 251 -10.36 -13.24 -11.38
N LEU A 252 -10.58 -13.88 -10.23
CA LEU A 252 -9.52 -14.10 -9.24
C LEU A 252 -8.38 -14.98 -9.77
N ASP A 253 -8.62 -15.85 -10.75
CA ASP A 253 -7.55 -16.66 -11.36
C ASP A 253 -6.53 -15.86 -12.18
N GLN A 254 -6.85 -14.62 -12.58
CA GLN A 254 -5.92 -13.79 -13.35
C GLN A 254 -4.67 -13.44 -12.52
N GLU A 255 -3.54 -13.25 -13.19
CA GLU A 255 -2.23 -13.08 -12.54
C GLU A 255 -2.22 -11.89 -11.57
N ASP A 256 -2.73 -10.74 -12.04
CA ASP A 256 -2.75 -9.47 -11.31
C ASP A 256 -4.05 -9.26 -10.51
N ALA A 257 -4.87 -10.31 -10.32
CA ALA A 257 -6.12 -10.19 -9.59
C ALA A 257 -5.95 -10.17 -8.06
N GLU A 258 -6.75 -9.31 -7.43
CA GLU A 258 -6.85 -9.09 -6.00
C GLU A 258 -8.31 -9.19 -5.53
N ALA A 259 -8.54 -9.37 -4.24
CA ALA A 259 -9.88 -9.34 -3.66
C ALA A 259 -9.93 -8.70 -2.27
N TYR A 260 -10.85 -7.76 -2.07
CA TYR A 260 -10.91 -6.94 -0.86
C TYR A 260 -12.19 -7.21 -0.08
N THR A 261 -12.04 -7.27 1.24
CA THR A 261 -13.17 -7.17 2.17
C THR A 261 -13.56 -5.70 2.30
N LEU A 262 -14.84 -5.41 2.15
CA LEU A 262 -15.36 -4.04 2.15
C LEU A 262 -15.97 -3.72 3.52
N TYR A 263 -15.18 -3.09 4.38
CA TYR A 263 -15.62 -2.63 5.70
C TYR A 263 -16.61 -1.47 5.56
N GLU A 264 -17.65 -1.46 6.38
CA GLU A 264 -18.56 -0.32 6.51
C GLU A 264 -18.34 0.33 7.87
N VAL A 265 -17.65 1.47 7.89
CA VAL A 265 -17.31 2.22 9.10
C VAL A 265 -18.08 3.54 9.12
N VAL A 266 -19.04 3.64 10.05
CA VAL A 266 -19.86 4.85 10.25
C VAL A 266 -19.60 5.37 11.66
N ASP A 267 -19.15 6.63 11.78
CA ASP A 267 -18.88 7.27 13.06
C ASP A 267 -18.03 6.38 14.00
N ASN A 268 -16.91 5.86 13.47
CA ASN A 268 -15.99 4.92 14.13
C ASN A 268 -16.59 3.56 14.53
N THR A 269 -17.72 3.14 13.97
CA THR A 269 -18.32 1.83 14.26
C THR A 269 -18.32 0.97 13.01
N ILE A 270 -17.82 -0.26 13.11
CA ILE A 270 -18.04 -1.25 12.04
C ILE A 270 -19.46 -1.80 12.16
N VAL A 271 -20.21 -1.77 11.05
CA VAL A 271 -21.64 -2.13 11.03
C VAL A 271 -21.99 -3.34 10.17
N ASN A 272 -21.03 -3.93 9.45
CA ASN A 272 -21.26 -5.05 8.53
C ASN A 272 -20.45 -6.32 8.85
N GLN A 273 -20.27 -6.64 10.13
CA GLN A 273 -19.42 -7.75 10.61
C GLN A 273 -19.84 -9.13 10.08
N GLU A 274 -21.13 -9.44 10.01
CA GLU A 274 -21.60 -10.70 9.42
C GLU A 274 -21.25 -10.79 7.93
N GLY A 275 -21.31 -9.66 7.21
CA GLY A 275 -20.90 -9.57 5.82
C GLY A 275 -19.39 -9.80 5.63
N ILE A 276 -18.58 -9.29 6.55
CA ILE A 276 -17.13 -9.54 6.59
C ILE A 276 -16.84 -11.03 6.78
N ILE A 277 -17.49 -11.68 7.74
CA ILE A 277 -17.36 -13.13 7.97
C ILE A 277 -17.77 -13.94 6.73
N ALA A 278 -18.86 -13.54 6.08
CA ALA A 278 -19.31 -14.18 4.84
C ALA A 278 -18.29 -14.00 3.71
N THR A 279 -17.65 -12.83 3.60
CA THR A 279 -16.56 -12.61 2.63
C THR A 279 -15.38 -13.52 2.93
N GLU A 280 -14.89 -13.58 4.17
CA GLU A 280 -13.78 -14.46 4.58
C GLU A 280 -14.05 -15.93 4.24
N GLU A 281 -15.25 -16.43 4.51
CA GLU A 281 -15.63 -17.82 4.21
C GLU A 281 -15.51 -18.15 2.72
N LEU A 282 -15.77 -17.20 1.80
CA LEU A 282 -15.62 -17.44 0.36
C LEU A 282 -14.17 -17.75 -0.04
N PHE A 283 -13.20 -17.25 0.70
CA PHE A 283 -11.78 -17.40 0.36
C PHE A 283 -11.06 -18.47 1.18
N MET A 284 -11.77 -19.14 2.09
CA MET A 284 -11.32 -20.38 2.72
C MET A 284 -11.27 -21.53 1.71
N ASN A 285 -10.45 -22.53 2.01
CA ASN A 285 -10.37 -23.78 1.24
C ASN A 285 -11.77 -24.40 1.05
N SER A 286 -12.01 -25.00 -0.12
CA SER A 286 -13.30 -25.56 -0.50
C SER A 286 -13.87 -26.52 0.56
N GLY A 287 -15.12 -26.31 0.93
CA GLY A 287 -15.86 -27.11 1.90
C GLY A 287 -15.63 -26.72 3.36
N LEU A 288 -14.70 -25.81 3.65
CA LEU A 288 -14.54 -25.25 4.99
C LEU A 288 -15.60 -24.19 5.28
N LYS A 289 -15.90 -23.98 6.56
CA LYS A 289 -16.76 -22.90 7.04
C LYS A 289 -16.02 -22.08 8.08
N PHE A 290 -16.36 -20.79 8.16
CA PHE A 290 -15.69 -19.87 9.07
C PHE A 290 -15.75 -20.36 10.53
N TYR A 291 -16.95 -20.65 11.04
CA TYR A 291 -17.15 -21.07 12.43
C TYR A 291 -16.62 -22.48 12.77
N ASP A 292 -16.23 -23.28 11.78
CA ASP A 292 -15.58 -24.57 12.07
C ASP A 292 -14.20 -24.35 12.70
N HIS A 293 -13.54 -23.23 12.34
CA HIS A 293 -12.16 -22.89 12.70
C HIS A 293 -12.01 -21.56 13.47
N ALA A 294 -13.09 -20.81 13.67
CA ALA A 294 -13.04 -19.51 14.33
C ALA A 294 -12.72 -19.62 15.83
N TYR A 295 -11.74 -18.84 16.28
CA TYR A 295 -11.42 -18.68 17.69
C TYR A 295 -11.01 -17.24 18.03
N LEU A 296 -11.24 -16.84 19.28
CA LEU A 296 -10.68 -15.64 19.89
C LEU A 296 -9.56 -16.04 20.85
N ASP A 297 -8.38 -15.46 20.65
CA ASP A 297 -7.24 -15.62 21.57
C ASP A 297 -7.50 -14.88 22.88
N ARG A 298 -7.01 -15.44 24.00
CA ARG A 298 -7.04 -14.83 25.34
C ARG A 298 -6.66 -13.35 25.41
N VAL A 299 -5.77 -12.86 24.53
CA VAL A 299 -5.40 -11.43 24.53
C VAL A 299 -6.58 -10.54 24.12
N ALA A 300 -7.49 -11.08 23.32
CA ALA A 300 -8.67 -10.42 22.79
C ALA A 300 -9.94 -10.69 23.61
N THR A 301 -9.88 -11.47 24.70
CA THR A 301 -11.07 -11.86 25.49
C THR A 301 -11.11 -11.22 26.87
N VAL A 302 -12.33 -10.99 27.38
CA VAL A 302 -12.56 -10.33 28.69
C VAL A 302 -12.13 -11.16 29.89
N ASP A 303 -12.05 -12.48 29.74
CA ASP A 303 -11.67 -13.42 30.80
C ASP A 303 -10.23 -13.92 30.69
N GLY A 304 -9.50 -13.54 29.63
CA GLY A 304 -8.12 -13.94 29.43
C GLY A 304 -7.95 -15.40 29.06
N GLU A 305 -8.98 -16.03 28.51
CA GLU A 305 -8.98 -17.42 28.03
C GLU A 305 -9.27 -17.48 26.51
N ASP A 306 -8.79 -18.53 25.86
CA ASP A 306 -9.10 -18.78 24.44
C ASP A 306 -10.55 -19.30 24.31
N HIS A 307 -11.32 -18.74 23.38
CA HIS A 307 -12.71 -19.16 23.13
C HIS A 307 -12.92 -19.59 21.70
N ARG A 308 -13.50 -20.79 21.52
CA ARG A 308 -14.02 -21.21 20.21
C ARG A 308 -15.29 -20.42 19.89
N ILE A 309 -15.35 -19.87 18.69
CA ILE A 309 -16.49 -19.09 18.21
C ILE A 309 -17.31 -19.96 17.27
N THR A 310 -18.56 -20.23 17.65
CA THR A 310 -19.45 -21.12 16.90
C THR A 310 -20.58 -20.40 16.18
N LYS A 311 -20.79 -19.12 16.53
CA LYS A 311 -21.79 -18.22 15.97
C LYS A 311 -21.40 -16.77 16.29
N PHE A 312 -22.04 -15.83 15.59
CA PHE A 312 -21.73 -14.42 15.72
C PHE A 312 -21.89 -13.88 17.15
N GLU A 313 -22.92 -14.33 17.88
CA GLU A 313 -23.19 -13.83 19.24
C GLU A 313 -22.13 -14.23 20.27
N ASP A 314 -21.30 -15.24 19.97
CA ASP A 314 -20.20 -15.63 20.86
C ASP A 314 -19.15 -14.52 20.92
N ILE A 315 -18.95 -13.76 19.84
CA ILE A 315 -17.99 -12.65 19.78
C ILE A 315 -18.34 -11.59 20.82
N ALA A 316 -19.58 -11.11 20.81
CA ALA A 316 -20.06 -10.12 21.78
C ALA A 316 -20.03 -10.61 23.24
N THR A 317 -19.98 -11.93 23.44
CA THR A 317 -19.90 -12.54 24.77
C THR A 317 -18.48 -12.55 25.32
N TYR A 318 -17.50 -12.86 24.48
CA TYR A 318 -16.13 -13.14 24.91
C TYR A 318 -15.14 -12.03 24.60
N ALA A 319 -15.37 -11.22 23.58
CA ALA A 319 -14.42 -10.21 23.14
C ALA A 319 -14.32 -9.01 24.09
N LYS A 320 -13.10 -8.49 24.25
CA LYS A 320 -12.82 -7.20 24.85
C LYS A 320 -13.44 -6.08 24.01
N LYS A 321 -13.91 -5.04 24.68
CA LYS A 321 -14.30 -3.77 24.05
C LYS A 321 -13.05 -2.96 23.68
N PRO A 322 -13.14 -2.01 22.72
CA PRO A 322 -12.01 -1.19 22.32
C PRO A 322 -11.28 -0.53 23.49
N GLU A 323 -12.00 -0.07 24.51
CA GLU A 323 -11.42 0.63 25.66
C GLU A 323 -10.64 -0.29 26.61
N GLU A 324 -10.76 -1.61 26.45
CA GLU A 324 -10.13 -2.62 27.30
C GLU A 324 -8.77 -3.10 26.74
N TYR A 325 -8.41 -2.70 25.52
CA TYR A 325 -7.12 -3.03 24.90
C TYR A 325 -5.95 -2.14 25.37
N ASP A 326 -6.23 -0.92 25.85
CA ASP A 326 -5.21 0.09 26.23
C ASP A 326 -4.73 -0.01 27.70
N ASN A 327 -5.20 -1.02 28.46
CA ASN A 327 -4.91 -1.14 29.90
C ASN A 327 -3.83 -2.17 30.27
N ASP A 328 -3.18 -2.81 29.29
CA ASP A 328 -2.17 -3.87 29.50
C ASP A 328 -0.71 -3.41 29.26
#